data_AF-A0AAV9PBF8-F1
#
_entry.id   AF-A0AAV9PBF8-F1
#
_cell.length_a   1.000
_cell.length_b   1.000
_cell.length_c   1.000
_cell.angle_alpha   90.00
_cell.angle_beta   90.00
_cell.angle_gamma   90.00
#
_symmetry.space_group_name_H-M   'P 1'
#
loop_
_entity.id
_entity.type
_entity.pdbx_description
1 polymer ?
#
loop_
_entity_poly.entity_id
_entity_poly.type
_entity_poly.pdbx_seq_one_letter_code
_entity_poly.pdbx_strand_id
1 'polypeptide(L)'
;MHHDCQYLPSPETDPDPPPIATPNYNIPSDATTTTTETYTSTAHGLIQRHRVHLAQLVAHHFSQGNFLDCQTLCYEVLGAQPSEAIAARCHTLLARKELLPDSVEGRAWHAKKAVQAWRTVVERTGLSRFPVKEARVGYGVAQELKVEADMEMAEMKAAKVKGVGEGEDEEL
;
A
#
# COMPACT_ATOMS: atom_id res chain seq x y z
N MET A 1 93.62 6.74 31.33
CA MET A 1 93.88 8.20 31.33
C MET A 1 93.72 8.69 29.91
N HIS A 2 92.94 9.75 29.72
CA HIS A 2 92.87 10.63 28.55
C HIS A 2 92.25 10.11 27.23
N HIS A 3 91.18 10.81 26.86
CA HIS A 3 90.65 11.16 25.55
C HIS A 3 91.14 10.42 24.30
N ASP A 4 90.18 9.94 23.50
CA ASP A 4 90.09 10.38 22.11
C ASP A 4 88.63 10.37 21.63
N CYS A 5 88.18 11.56 21.21
CA CYS A 5 86.97 11.80 20.45
C CYS A 5 87.26 11.49 18.98
N GLN A 6 86.40 10.72 18.31
CA GLN A 6 86.19 10.90 16.87
C GLN A 6 84.70 10.96 16.55
N TYR A 7 84.45 11.82 15.57
CA TYR A 7 83.21 12.51 15.23
C TYR A 7 82.50 11.79 14.06
N LEU A 8 81.28 12.27 13.74
CA LEU A 8 80.48 12.08 12.51
C LEU A 8 79.28 11.11 12.59
N PRO A 9 78.23 11.28 11.77
CA PRO A 9 77.18 12.30 11.93
C PRO A 9 75.77 11.67 11.91
N SER A 10 74.74 12.42 12.32
CA SER A 10 73.34 11.99 12.24
C SER A 10 72.89 11.70 10.80
N PRO A 11 72.21 10.57 10.51
CA PRO A 11 71.61 10.36 9.21
C PRO A 11 70.29 11.12 9.08
N GLU A 12 70.36 12.16 8.23
CA GLU A 12 69.44 12.46 7.13
C GLU A 12 67.93 12.49 7.42
N THR A 13 67.42 13.71 7.55
CA THR A 13 66.01 14.08 7.40
C THR A 13 65.52 13.72 5.99
N ASP A 14 64.54 12.83 5.92
CA ASP A 14 63.81 12.51 4.69
C ASP A 14 63.26 13.79 4.01
N PRO A 15 63.35 13.92 2.68
CA PRO A 15 62.71 15.03 1.97
C PRO A 15 61.19 14.85 1.94
N ASP A 16 60.47 15.92 2.28
CA ASP A 16 59.01 16.03 2.16
C ASP A 16 58.52 15.56 0.76
N PRO A 17 57.45 14.74 0.68
CA PRO A 17 56.88 14.38 -0.60
C PRO A 17 56.24 15.62 -1.26
N PRO A 18 56.36 15.78 -2.60
CA PRO A 18 55.75 16.90 -3.31
C PRO A 18 54.21 16.85 -3.18
N PRO A 19 53.54 18.01 -3.21
CA PRO A 19 52.09 18.06 -3.10
C PRO A 19 51.43 17.27 -4.23
N ILE A 20 50.60 16.30 -3.86
CA ILE A 20 49.76 15.55 -4.78
C ILE A 20 48.84 16.56 -5.49
N ALA A 21 49.04 16.72 -6.80
CA ALA A 21 48.09 17.43 -7.64
C ALA A 21 46.76 16.67 -7.56
N THR A 22 45.78 17.25 -6.87
CA THR A 22 44.41 16.73 -6.90
C THR A 22 43.92 16.83 -8.34
N PRO A 23 43.32 15.76 -8.91
CA PRO A 23 42.64 15.90 -10.18
C PRO A 23 41.51 16.90 -9.99
N ASN A 24 41.61 18.04 -10.67
CA ASN A 24 40.54 19.01 -10.77
C ASN A 24 39.42 18.37 -11.61
N TYR A 25 38.57 17.59 -10.96
CA TYR A 25 37.29 17.22 -11.53
C TYR A 25 36.45 18.49 -11.58
N ASN A 26 36.59 19.20 -12.70
CA ASN A 26 35.63 20.18 -13.13
C ASN A 26 34.34 19.41 -13.43
N ILE A 27 33.56 19.10 -12.38
CA ILE A 27 32.26 18.48 -12.50
C ILE A 27 31.37 19.53 -13.17
N PRO A 28 30.83 19.28 -14.37
CA PRO A 28 29.78 20.13 -14.89
C PRO A 28 28.61 20.04 -13.90
N SER A 29 28.29 21.17 -13.26
CA SER A 29 27.22 21.35 -12.27
C SER A 29 25.79 21.12 -12.79
N ASP A 30 25.63 20.46 -13.94
CA ASP A 30 24.34 20.29 -14.64
C ASP A 30 23.89 18.82 -14.78
N ALA A 31 24.55 17.85 -14.14
CA ALA A 31 24.24 16.42 -14.32
C ALA A 31 23.38 15.78 -13.19
N THR A 32 23.09 16.51 -12.10
CA THR A 32 22.46 15.90 -10.91
C THR A 32 20.93 15.87 -10.96
N THR A 33 20.30 16.70 -11.79
CA THR A 33 18.83 16.81 -11.85
C THR A 33 18.22 15.70 -12.73
N THR A 34 18.82 15.44 -13.89
CA THR A 34 18.27 14.52 -14.90
C THR A 34 18.31 13.05 -14.47
N THR A 35 19.34 12.64 -13.72
CA THR A 35 19.52 11.23 -13.31
C THR A 35 18.56 10.84 -12.17
N THR A 36 18.30 11.78 -11.25
CA THR A 36 17.39 11.58 -10.11
C THR A 36 15.92 11.55 -10.56
N GLU A 37 15.55 12.41 -11.52
CA GLU A 37 14.21 12.39 -12.14
C GLU A 37 13.93 11.09 -12.89
N THR A 38 14.93 10.52 -13.57
CA THR A 38 14.77 9.27 -14.31
C THR A 38 14.68 8.05 -13.37
N TYR A 39 15.46 8.02 -12.29
CA TYR A 39 15.42 6.97 -11.27
C TYR A 39 14.10 6.96 -10.47
N THR A 40 13.62 8.13 -10.06
CA THR A 40 12.32 8.25 -9.35
C THR A 40 11.14 7.94 -10.27
N SER A 41 11.18 8.35 -11.55
CA SER A 41 10.17 8.02 -12.56
C SER A 41 10.08 6.51 -12.84
N THR A 42 11.22 5.83 -12.98
CA THR A 42 11.27 4.37 -13.18
C THR A 42 10.81 3.60 -11.94
N ALA A 43 11.21 4.04 -10.73
CA ALA A 43 10.73 3.48 -9.47
C ALA A 43 9.21 3.62 -9.31
N HIS A 44 8.65 4.80 -9.61
CA HIS A 44 7.20 5.03 -9.60
C HIS A 44 6.45 4.12 -10.60
N GLY A 45 7.02 3.93 -11.79
CA GLY A 45 6.46 3.02 -12.80
C GLY A 45 6.44 1.55 -12.34
N LEU A 46 7.50 1.08 -11.68
CA LEU A 46 7.59 -0.28 -11.13
C LEU A 46 6.59 -0.49 -9.99
N ILE A 47 6.49 0.46 -9.05
CA ILE A 47 5.52 0.42 -7.95
C ILE A 47 4.09 0.35 -8.51
N GLN A 48 3.78 1.15 -9.52
CA GLN A 48 2.45 1.15 -10.13
C GLN A 48 2.12 -0.19 -10.82
N ARG A 49 3.06 -0.80 -11.55
CA ARG A 49 2.87 -2.12 -12.17
C ARG A 49 2.71 -3.22 -11.12
N HIS A 50 3.52 -3.20 -10.08
CA HIS A 50 3.41 -4.13 -8.96
C HIS A 50 2.02 -4.06 -8.31
N ARG A 51 1.49 -2.86 -8.08
CA ARG A 51 0.14 -2.65 -7.55
C ARG A 51 -0.96 -3.20 -8.47
N VAL A 52 -0.84 -3.01 -9.78
CA VAL A 52 -1.79 -3.59 -10.75
C VAL A 52 -1.72 -5.12 -10.70
N HIS A 53 -0.52 -5.69 -10.60
CA HIS A 53 -0.32 -7.12 -10.48
C HIS A 53 -0.94 -7.67 -9.19
N LEU A 54 -0.72 -7.02 -8.04
CA LEU A 54 -1.35 -7.41 -6.77
C LEU A 54 -2.88 -7.38 -6.86
N ALA A 55 -3.47 -6.37 -7.51
CA ALA A 55 -4.92 -6.29 -7.71
C ALA A 55 -5.47 -7.45 -8.58
N GLN A 56 -4.69 -7.92 -9.56
CA GLN A 56 -5.03 -9.10 -10.36
C GLN A 56 -4.88 -10.38 -9.55
N LEU A 57 -3.82 -10.48 -8.75
CA LEU A 57 -3.53 -11.62 -7.88
C LEU A 57 -4.65 -11.82 -6.85
N VAL A 58 -5.12 -10.74 -6.23
CA VAL A 58 -6.27 -10.77 -5.32
C VAL A 58 -7.51 -11.38 -6.00
N ALA A 59 -7.83 -10.94 -7.22
CA ALA A 59 -8.97 -11.49 -7.97
C ALA A 59 -8.78 -12.98 -8.34
N HIS A 60 -7.53 -13.39 -8.57
CA HIS A 60 -7.19 -14.79 -8.83
C HIS A 60 -7.37 -15.65 -7.57
N HIS A 61 -6.86 -15.25 -6.41
CA HIS A 61 -7.08 -15.99 -5.16
C HIS A 61 -8.57 -16.12 -4.83
N PHE A 62 -9.35 -15.06 -5.08
CA PHE A 62 -10.80 -15.12 -4.92
C PHE A 62 -11.44 -16.18 -5.82
N SER A 63 -11.06 -16.26 -7.11
CA SER A 63 -11.64 -17.24 -8.04
C SER A 63 -11.20 -18.68 -7.78
N GLN A 64 -10.06 -18.89 -7.10
CA GLN A 64 -9.61 -20.20 -6.64
C GLN A 64 -10.26 -20.64 -5.32
N GLY A 65 -11.08 -19.79 -4.68
CA GLY A 65 -11.70 -20.08 -3.39
C GLY A 65 -10.76 -19.92 -2.19
N ASN A 66 -9.55 -19.40 -2.39
CA ASN A 66 -8.57 -19.16 -1.33
C ASN A 66 -8.89 -17.85 -0.60
N PHE A 67 -10.00 -17.84 0.15
CA PHE A 67 -10.55 -16.62 0.75
C PHE A 67 -9.67 -16.02 1.85
N LEU A 68 -8.94 -16.84 2.61
CA LEU A 68 -8.04 -16.37 3.67
C LEU A 68 -6.85 -15.58 3.09
N ASP A 69 -6.21 -16.13 2.05
CA ASP A 69 -5.12 -15.44 1.36
C ASP A 69 -5.63 -14.18 0.65
N CYS A 70 -6.81 -14.28 0.03
CA CYS A 70 -7.45 -13.13 -0.61
C CYS A 70 -7.72 -12.01 0.38
N GLN A 71 -8.22 -12.33 1.57
CA GLN A 71 -8.47 -11.36 2.64
C GLN A 71 -7.17 -10.71 3.11
N THR A 72 -6.14 -11.51 3.38
CA THR A 72 -4.82 -11.04 3.82
C THR A 72 -4.20 -10.07 2.81
N LEU A 73 -4.19 -10.46 1.53
CA LEU A 73 -3.69 -9.62 0.44
C LEU A 73 -4.50 -8.34 0.28
N CYS A 74 -5.83 -8.38 0.44
CA CYS A 74 -6.65 -7.18 0.41
C CYS A 74 -6.23 -6.16 1.47
N TYR A 75 -5.96 -6.60 2.71
CA TYR A 75 -5.51 -5.70 3.77
C TYR A 75 -4.09 -5.17 3.52
N GLU A 76 -3.18 -6.01 3.03
CA GLU A 76 -1.83 -5.59 2.66
C GLU A 76 -1.86 -4.51 1.56
N VAL A 77 -2.63 -4.73 0.50
CA VAL A 77 -2.79 -3.78 -0.60
C VAL A 77 -3.38 -2.46 -0.11
N LEU A 78 -4.38 -2.51 0.77
CA LEU A 78 -4.99 -1.30 1.35
C LEU A 78 -4.02 -0.53 2.26
N GLY A 79 -3.16 -1.23 3.00
CA GLY A 79 -2.11 -0.60 3.82
C GLY A 79 -1.08 0.18 2.99
N ALA A 80 -0.83 -0.24 1.75
CA ALA A 80 0.14 0.39 0.85
C ALA A 80 -0.40 1.63 0.09
N GLN A 81 -1.53 2.19 0.52
CA GLN A 81 -2.22 3.35 -0.08
C GLN A 81 -2.38 3.21 -1.60
N PRO A 82 -3.21 2.27 -2.07
CA PRO A 82 -3.33 1.97 -3.48
C PRO A 82 -4.16 3.06 -4.20
N SER A 83 -4.21 2.99 -5.53
CA SER A 83 -5.10 3.88 -6.28
C SER A 83 -6.58 3.59 -5.96
N GLU A 84 -7.45 4.58 -6.16
CA GLU A 84 -8.90 4.46 -5.91
C GLU A 84 -9.53 3.21 -6.55
N ALA A 85 -9.14 2.86 -7.79
CA ALA A 85 -9.69 1.68 -8.46
C ALA A 85 -9.25 0.37 -7.81
N ILE A 86 -8.02 0.30 -7.30
CA ILE A 86 -7.52 -0.89 -6.60
C ILE A 86 -8.17 -0.97 -5.21
N ALA A 87 -8.22 0.16 -4.49
CA ALA A 87 -8.91 0.24 -3.20
C ALA A 87 -10.38 -0.18 -3.32
N ALA A 88 -11.07 0.30 -4.37
CA ALA A 88 -12.45 -0.05 -4.63
C ALA A 88 -12.64 -1.56 -4.85
N ARG A 89 -11.76 -2.21 -5.62
CA ARG A 89 -11.78 -3.67 -5.82
C ARG A 89 -11.55 -4.43 -4.50
N CYS A 90 -10.52 -4.08 -3.73
CA CYS A 90 -10.23 -4.74 -2.45
C CYS A 90 -11.39 -4.60 -1.47
N HIS A 91 -11.94 -3.39 -1.32
CA HIS A 91 -13.10 -3.17 -0.47
C HIS A 91 -14.36 -3.91 -0.96
N THR A 92 -14.56 -4.02 -2.28
CA THR A 92 -15.67 -4.80 -2.84
C THR A 92 -15.56 -6.28 -2.46
N LEU A 93 -14.34 -6.85 -2.46
CA LEU A 93 -14.12 -8.23 -2.06
C LEU A 93 -14.29 -8.43 -0.56
N LEU A 94 -13.71 -7.55 0.27
CA LEU A 94 -13.88 -7.61 1.73
C LEU A 94 -15.32 -7.40 2.17
N ALA A 95 -16.16 -6.73 1.37
CA ALA A 95 -17.58 -6.60 1.62
C ALA A 95 -18.37 -7.90 1.43
N ARG A 96 -17.77 -8.94 0.84
CA ARG A 96 -18.43 -10.22 0.57
C ARG A 96 -18.43 -11.14 1.79
N LYS A 97 -19.47 -11.97 1.89
CA LYS A 97 -19.68 -12.92 2.99
C LYS A 97 -18.62 -14.02 3.03
N GLU A 98 -18.09 -14.40 1.88
CA GLU A 98 -17.03 -15.41 1.74
C GLU A 98 -15.71 -14.97 2.40
N LEU A 99 -15.43 -13.67 2.43
CA LEU A 99 -14.19 -13.13 3.02
C LEU A 99 -14.35 -12.68 4.46
N LEU A 100 -15.54 -12.21 4.85
CA LEU A 100 -15.83 -11.80 6.23
C LEU A 100 -17.13 -12.45 6.68
N PRO A 101 -17.19 -13.77 6.93
CA PRO A 101 -18.46 -14.46 7.24
C PRO A 101 -19.11 -13.96 8.53
N ASP A 102 -18.29 -13.71 9.55
CA ASP A 102 -18.77 -13.43 10.91
C ASP A 102 -18.90 -11.93 11.24
N SER A 103 -18.44 -11.04 10.36
CA SER A 103 -18.41 -9.59 10.62
C SER A 103 -19.34 -8.82 9.69
N VAL A 104 -20.62 -8.74 10.06
CA VAL A 104 -21.62 -7.94 9.33
C VAL A 104 -21.21 -6.46 9.33
N GLU A 105 -20.71 -5.95 10.45
CA GLU A 105 -20.21 -4.58 10.59
C GLU A 105 -19.03 -4.31 9.65
N GLY A 106 -18.07 -5.25 9.59
CA GLY A 106 -16.92 -5.17 8.71
C GLY A 106 -17.34 -5.13 7.24
N ARG A 107 -18.26 -6.03 6.84
CA ARG A 107 -18.82 -6.04 5.48
C ARG A 107 -19.52 -4.73 5.15
N ALA A 108 -20.37 -4.21 6.04
CA ALA A 108 -21.07 -2.95 5.82
C ALA A 108 -20.11 -1.75 5.71
N TRP A 109 -19.05 -1.73 6.51
CA TRP A 109 -18.01 -0.70 6.42
C TRP A 109 -17.27 -0.76 5.09
N HIS A 110 -16.81 -1.95 4.69
CA HIS A 110 -16.12 -2.17 3.42
C HIS A 110 -17.01 -1.86 2.21
N ALA A 111 -18.29 -2.24 2.24
CA ALA A 111 -19.24 -1.92 1.18
C ALA A 111 -19.41 -0.40 0.99
N LYS A 112 -19.53 0.35 2.09
CA LYS A 112 -19.60 1.82 2.07
C LYS A 112 -18.33 2.43 1.46
N LYS A 113 -17.16 1.93 1.84
CA LYS A 113 -15.87 2.37 1.29
C LYS A 113 -15.74 2.02 -0.20
N ALA A 114 -16.17 0.83 -0.61
CA ALA A 114 -16.18 0.40 -2.01
C ALA A 114 -17.04 1.33 -2.88
N VAL A 115 -18.26 1.65 -2.45
CA VAL A 115 -19.16 2.58 -3.16
C VAL A 115 -18.51 3.96 -3.31
N GLN A 116 -17.91 4.48 -2.25
CA GLN A 116 -17.23 5.78 -2.29
C GLN A 116 -16.06 5.77 -3.29
N ALA A 117 -15.18 4.77 -3.21
CA ALA A 117 -14.03 4.66 -4.08
C ALA A 117 -14.45 4.48 -5.56
N TRP A 118 -15.43 3.61 -5.84
CA TRP A 118 -15.95 3.41 -7.19
C TRP A 118 -16.62 4.66 -7.74
N ARG A 119 -17.36 5.42 -6.93
CA ARG A 119 -17.93 6.70 -7.33
C ARG A 119 -16.84 7.65 -7.81
N THR A 120 -15.77 7.81 -7.04
CA THR A 120 -14.61 8.63 -7.42
C THR A 120 -13.99 8.17 -8.74
N VAL A 121 -13.91 6.86 -8.98
CA VAL A 121 -13.38 6.31 -10.24
C VAL A 121 -14.31 6.62 -11.42
N VAL A 122 -15.63 6.52 -11.24
CA VAL A 122 -16.63 6.77 -12.29
C VAL A 122 -16.80 8.25 -12.60
N GLU A 123 -16.81 9.11 -11.59
CA GLU A 123 -17.05 10.56 -11.71
C GLU A 123 -15.78 11.32 -12.14
N ARG A 124 -14.60 10.71 -12.03
CA ARG A 124 -13.35 11.34 -12.47
C ARG A 124 -13.39 11.67 -13.96
N THR A 125 -13.40 12.96 -14.27
CA THR A 125 -13.08 13.51 -15.58
C THR A 125 -11.56 13.65 -15.69
N GLY A 126 -10.86 12.70 -16.34
CA GLY A 126 -9.40 12.79 -16.55
C GLY A 126 -8.69 11.47 -16.86
N LEU A 127 -7.35 11.51 -16.88
CA LEU A 127 -6.36 10.48 -17.27
C LEU A 127 -6.37 9.16 -16.47
N SER A 128 -7.49 8.74 -15.88
CA SER A 128 -7.59 7.40 -15.31
C SER A 128 -7.48 6.38 -16.43
N ARG A 129 -6.47 5.51 -16.36
CA ARG A 129 -6.32 4.37 -17.28
C ARG A 129 -7.38 3.28 -17.03
N PHE A 130 -8.16 3.40 -15.96
CA PHE A 130 -9.15 2.40 -15.61
C PHE A 130 -10.40 2.54 -16.49
N PRO A 131 -10.87 1.48 -17.16
CA PRO A 131 -12.02 1.56 -18.06
C PRO A 131 -13.30 1.96 -17.32
N VAL A 132 -13.93 3.06 -17.74
CA VAL A 132 -15.16 3.58 -17.11
C VAL A 132 -16.30 2.55 -17.11
N LYS A 133 -16.39 1.73 -18.16
CA LYS A 133 -17.40 0.64 -18.23
C LYS A 133 -17.20 -0.38 -17.11
N GLU A 134 -15.97 -0.82 -16.88
CA GLU A 134 -15.66 -1.73 -15.77
C GLU A 134 -15.94 -1.06 -14.41
N ALA A 135 -15.66 0.25 -14.30
CA ALA A 135 -15.88 0.97 -13.04
C ALA A 135 -17.36 1.05 -12.69
N ARG A 136 -18.24 1.21 -13.69
CA ARG A 136 -19.69 1.19 -13.50
C ARG A 136 -20.20 -0.17 -13.05
N VAL A 137 -19.66 -1.26 -13.61
CA VAL A 137 -19.98 -2.62 -13.16
C VAL A 137 -19.55 -2.81 -11.70
N GLY A 138 -18.30 -2.44 -11.37
CA GLY A 138 -17.81 -2.51 -9.99
C GLY A 138 -18.64 -1.66 -9.01
N TYR A 139 -19.06 -0.47 -9.44
CA TYR A 139 -19.95 0.39 -8.66
C TYR A 139 -21.30 -0.27 -8.38
N GLY A 140 -21.92 -0.89 -9.40
CA GLY A 140 -23.19 -1.62 -9.24
C GLY A 140 -23.10 -2.74 -8.21
N VAL A 141 -22.06 -3.60 -8.34
CA VAL A 141 -21.80 -4.69 -7.39
C VAL A 141 -21.59 -4.15 -5.97
N ALA A 142 -20.85 -3.06 -5.80
CA ALA A 142 -20.64 -2.45 -4.50
C ALA A 142 -21.94 -1.88 -3.89
N GLN A 143 -22.86 -1.37 -4.71
CA GLN A 143 -24.17 -0.92 -4.24
C GLN A 143 -25.03 -2.08 -3.76
N GLU A 144 -25.06 -3.19 -4.49
CA GLU A 144 -25.78 -4.41 -4.11
C GLU A 144 -25.28 -4.95 -2.77
N LEU A 145 -23.97 -5.13 -2.63
CA LEU A 145 -23.34 -5.58 -1.38
C LEU A 145 -23.61 -4.63 -0.21
N LYS A 146 -23.69 -3.32 -0.48
CA LYS A 146 -24.04 -2.34 0.56
C LYS A 146 -25.49 -2.54 1.03
N VAL A 147 -26.43 -2.72 0.10
CA VAL A 147 -27.85 -2.96 0.45
C VAL A 147 -27.97 -4.24 1.26
N GLU A 148 -27.33 -5.33 0.83
CA GLU A 148 -27.30 -6.60 1.54
C GLU A 148 -26.75 -6.44 2.98
N ALA A 149 -25.57 -5.83 3.13
CA ALA A 149 -24.96 -5.64 4.43
C ALA A 149 -25.76 -4.68 5.34
N ASP A 150 -26.39 -3.64 4.79
CA ASP A 150 -27.25 -2.73 5.57
C ASP A 150 -28.54 -3.44 6.04
N MET A 151 -29.10 -4.37 5.23
CA MET A 151 -30.24 -5.22 5.65
C MET A 151 -29.84 -6.18 6.77
N GLU A 152 -28.74 -6.92 6.62
CA GLU A 152 -28.24 -7.83 7.66
C GLU A 152 -27.91 -7.06 8.97
N MET A 153 -27.32 -5.87 8.87
CA MET A 153 -27.09 -5.00 10.04
C MET A 153 -28.40 -4.57 10.71
N ALA A 154 -29.46 -4.33 9.95
CA ALA A 154 -30.77 -3.97 10.48
C ALA A 154 -31.42 -5.16 11.20
N GLU A 155 -31.32 -6.36 10.63
CA GLU A 155 -31.81 -7.61 11.24
C GLU A 155 -31.07 -7.92 12.55
N MET A 156 -29.73 -7.80 12.56
CA MET A 156 -28.91 -8.02 13.75
C MET A 156 -29.30 -7.05 14.89
N LYS A 157 -29.57 -5.78 14.55
CA LYS A 157 -30.06 -4.79 15.52
C LYS A 157 -31.46 -5.13 16.02
N ALA A 158 -32.37 -5.55 15.13
CA ALA A 158 -33.73 -5.92 15.51
C ALA A 158 -33.75 -7.16 16.42
N ALA A 159 -32.90 -8.16 16.17
CA ALA A 159 -32.74 -9.33 17.01
C ALA A 159 -32.25 -8.96 18.42
N LYS A 160 -31.27 -8.04 18.52
CA LYS A 160 -30.77 -7.54 19.81
C LYS A 160 -31.84 -6.82 20.63
N VAL A 161 -32.79 -6.14 19.99
CA VAL A 161 -33.91 -5.48 20.69
C VAL A 161 -34.90 -6.50 21.25
N LYS A 162 -35.16 -7.61 20.54
CA LYS A 162 -36.08 -8.66 21.01
C LYS A 162 -35.51 -9.49 22.17
N GLY A 163 -34.20 -9.75 22.18
CA GLY A 163 -33.54 -10.55 23.23
C GLY A 163 -33.39 -9.87 24.60
N VAL A 164 -33.82 -8.61 24.75
CA VAL A 164 -33.76 -7.87 26.03
C VAL A 164 -35.09 -7.91 26.80
N GLY A 165 -36.14 -8.52 26.22
CA GLY A 165 -37.51 -8.51 26.80
C GLY A 165 -38.02 -9.82 27.40
N GLU A 166 -37.24 -10.90 27.44
CA GLU A 166 -37.68 -12.22 27.95
C GLU A 166 -36.99 -12.56 29.29
N GLY A 167 -37.04 -11.64 30.26
CA GLY A 167 -36.36 -11.78 31.54
C GLY A 167 -37.13 -11.21 32.74
N GLU A 168 -38.44 -11.02 32.63
CA GLU A 168 -39.28 -10.68 33.78
C GLU A 168 -40.56 -11.53 33.69
N ASP A 169 -40.97 -12.04 34.84
CA ASP A 169 -42.17 -12.85 35.11
C ASP A 169 -42.02 -14.38 34.92
N GLU A 170 -41.16 -15.00 35.73
CA GLU A 170 -41.53 -16.29 36.32
C GLU A 170 -41.95 -16.05 37.78
N GLU A 171 -43.26 -16.21 37.96
CA GLU A 171 -44.08 -15.95 39.15
C GLU A 171 -43.92 -17.06 40.20
N LEU A 172 -44.15 -16.68 41.47
CA LEU A 172 -44.43 -17.47 42.70
C LEU A 172 -43.27 -17.78 43.67
#